data_AF-A0A928Y2Q5-F1
#
_entry.id   AF-A0A928Y2Q5-F1
#
_cell.length_a   1.000
_cell.length_b   1.000
_cell.length_c   1.000
_cell.angle_alpha   90.00
_cell.angle_beta   90.00
_cell.angle_gamma   90.00
#
_symmetry.space_group_name_H-M   'P 1'
#
loop_
_entity.id
_entity.type
_entity.pdbx_description
1 polymer ?
#
loop_
_entity_poly.entity_id
_entity_poly.type
_entity_poly.pdbx_seq_one_letter_code
_entity_poly.pdbx_strand_id
1 'polypeptide(L)'
;MLLAAALWCALASAGPVEVYRDGDRYCPRSLPPAAPRIDAAGAERIALRLVPDGFCGPSASIGGCDVVIENFYDSWRIYVHQYRERPKAHDWAALTHTYVILDPVGNCLANIPGTEPGAPR
;
A
#
# COMPACT_ATOMS: atom_id res chain seq x y z
N MET A 1 19.50 -26.69 -49.37
CA MET A 1 19.22 -25.35 -48.82
C MET A 1 18.61 -25.55 -47.44
N LEU A 2 19.36 -25.25 -46.38
CA LEU A 2 18.91 -25.37 -44.99
C LEU A 2 18.09 -24.12 -44.63
N LEU A 3 16.78 -24.26 -44.42
CA LEU A 3 15.96 -23.20 -43.81
C LEU A 3 16.11 -23.29 -42.29
N ALA A 4 16.83 -22.32 -41.73
CA ALA A 4 16.89 -22.09 -40.29
C ALA A 4 15.54 -21.55 -39.80
N ALA A 5 14.81 -22.35 -39.02
CA ALA A 5 13.63 -21.89 -38.30
C ALA A 5 14.10 -21.05 -37.11
N ALA A 6 13.96 -19.73 -37.22
CA ALA A 6 14.21 -18.81 -36.12
C ALA A 6 13.16 -19.06 -35.03
N LEU A 7 13.60 -19.59 -33.87
CA LEU A 7 12.80 -19.57 -32.65
C LEU A 7 12.62 -18.12 -32.21
N TRP A 8 11.44 -17.56 -32.46
CA TRP A 8 10.98 -16.40 -31.71
C TRP A 8 10.70 -16.84 -30.27
N CYS A 9 11.69 -16.69 -29.41
CA CYS A 9 11.44 -16.63 -27.97
C CYS A 9 10.61 -15.37 -27.72
N ALA A 10 9.30 -15.53 -27.52
CA ALA A 10 8.51 -14.53 -26.82
C ALA A 10 9.15 -14.39 -25.43
N LEU A 11 9.83 -13.27 -25.20
CA LEU A 11 10.23 -12.87 -23.86
C LEU A 11 8.94 -12.69 -23.07
N ALA A 12 8.62 -13.69 -22.25
CA ALA A 12 7.61 -13.56 -21.23
C ALA A 12 8.00 -12.34 -20.37
N SER A 13 7.19 -11.29 -20.44
CA SER A 13 7.30 -10.12 -19.59
C SER A 13 7.37 -10.58 -18.13
N ALA A 14 8.42 -10.14 -17.44
CA ALA A 14 8.60 -10.33 -16.02
C ALA A 14 7.33 -9.93 -15.23
N GLY A 15 7.15 -10.58 -14.08
CA GLY A 15 5.97 -10.56 -13.22
C GLY A 15 5.53 -9.17 -12.73
N PRO A 16 4.45 -9.11 -11.93
CA PRO A 16 3.67 -7.90 -11.77
C PRO A 16 4.52 -6.79 -11.17
N VAL A 17 4.63 -5.68 -11.91
CA VAL A 17 4.92 -4.39 -11.29
C VAL A 17 3.87 -4.23 -10.19
N GLU A 18 4.28 -4.11 -8.92
CA GLU A 18 3.36 -3.64 -7.88
C GLU A 18 2.95 -2.22 -8.27
N VAL A 19 1.89 -2.12 -9.07
CA VAL A 19 1.38 -0.86 -9.56
C VAL A 19 0.88 -0.12 -8.33
N TYR A 20 1.48 1.04 -8.05
CA TYR A 20 0.96 1.93 -7.02
C TYR A 20 -0.53 2.15 -7.24
N ARG A 21 -1.31 2.09 -6.16
CA ARG A 21 -2.73 2.43 -6.25
C ARG A 21 -2.81 3.91 -6.57
N ASP A 22 -3.40 4.23 -7.72
CA ASP A 22 -3.49 5.60 -8.22
C ASP A 22 -4.95 6.03 -8.44
N GLY A 23 -5.14 7.27 -8.88
CA GLY A 23 -6.44 7.89 -9.12
C GLY A 23 -7.09 8.47 -7.86
N ASP A 24 -8.15 9.25 -8.05
CA ASP A 24 -8.75 10.09 -7.00
C ASP A 24 -9.21 9.31 -5.76
N ARG A 25 -9.58 8.03 -5.91
CA ARG A 25 -9.98 7.15 -4.79
C ARG A 25 -8.81 6.73 -3.92
N TYR A 26 -7.65 6.44 -4.50
CA TYR A 26 -6.55 5.77 -3.81
C TYR A 26 -5.31 6.64 -3.63
N CYS A 27 -5.11 7.64 -4.48
CA CYS A 27 -4.00 8.57 -4.38
C CYS A 27 -4.35 9.99 -4.91
N PRO A 28 -5.28 10.71 -4.24
CA PRO A 28 -5.66 12.07 -4.65
C PRO A 28 -4.55 13.10 -4.39
N ARG A 29 -4.46 14.09 -5.28
CA ARG A 29 -3.46 15.18 -5.24
C ARG A 29 -4.10 16.57 -5.45
N SER A 30 -5.25 16.80 -4.81
CA SER A 30 -6.11 17.96 -5.08
C SER A 30 -5.93 19.15 -4.14
N LEU A 31 -5.18 19.00 -3.03
CA LEU A 31 -4.98 20.07 -2.07
C LEU A 31 -3.89 21.05 -2.53
N PRO A 32 -4.12 22.37 -2.45
CA PRO A 32 -3.11 23.35 -2.82
C PRO A 32 -1.95 23.36 -1.80
N PRO A 33 -0.73 23.79 -2.20
CA PRO A 33 0.43 23.85 -1.31
C PRO A 33 0.25 24.73 -0.06
N ALA A 34 -0.65 25.73 -0.13
CA ALA A 34 -0.96 26.62 0.98
C ALA A 34 -2.04 26.07 1.95
N ALA A 35 -2.53 24.85 1.70
CA ALA A 35 -3.48 24.21 2.60
C ALA A 35 -2.89 24.03 4.02
N PRO A 36 -3.72 23.99 5.07
CA PRO A 36 -3.24 23.71 6.42
C PRO A 36 -2.51 22.38 6.49
N ARG A 37 -1.39 22.37 7.21
CA ARG A 37 -0.59 21.16 7.41
C ARG A 37 -1.30 20.20 8.35
N ILE A 38 -1.19 18.90 8.06
CA ILE A 38 -1.78 17.84 8.88
C ILE A 38 -0.80 17.37 9.95
N ASP A 39 -1.34 16.90 11.07
CA ASP A 39 -0.60 16.21 12.12
C ASP A 39 -0.63 14.68 11.90
N ALA A 40 0.02 13.92 12.79
CA ALA A 40 0.07 12.46 12.70
C ALA A 40 -1.32 11.81 12.69
N ALA A 41 -2.23 12.30 13.54
CA ALA A 41 -3.61 11.81 13.59
C ALA A 41 -4.36 12.11 12.29
N GLY A 42 -4.13 13.27 11.67
CA GLY A 42 -4.64 13.61 10.35
C GLY A 42 -4.11 12.68 9.26
N ALA A 43 -2.81 12.40 9.29
CA ALA A 43 -2.15 11.50 8.36
C ALA A 43 -2.72 10.07 8.44
N GLU A 44 -2.90 9.54 9.65
CA GLU A 44 -3.56 8.25 9.88
C GLU A 44 -4.97 8.19 9.30
N ARG A 45 -5.81 9.19 9.63
CA ARG A 45 -7.19 9.24 9.12
C ARG A 45 -7.27 9.32 7.60
N ILE A 46 -6.33 10.01 6.96
CA ILE A 46 -6.26 10.06 5.49
C ILE A 46 -5.81 8.69 4.96
N ALA A 47 -4.72 8.13 5.49
CA ALA A 47 -4.20 6.83 5.06
C ALA A 47 -5.26 5.72 5.16
N LEU A 48 -5.97 5.61 6.28
CA LEU A 48 -7.03 4.62 6.48
C LEU A 48 -8.25 4.81 5.57
N ARG A 49 -8.44 5.99 4.96
CA ARG A 49 -9.44 6.18 3.89
C ARG A 49 -8.91 5.77 2.52
N LEU A 50 -7.61 5.87 2.29
CA LEU A 50 -6.97 5.53 1.02
C LEU A 50 -6.65 4.04 0.87
N VAL A 51 -6.67 3.26 1.96
CA VAL A 51 -6.63 1.80 1.85
C VAL A 51 -7.93 1.24 1.24
N PRO A 52 -7.89 0.05 0.59
CA PRO A 52 -9.09 -0.58 0.06
C PRO A 52 -10.16 -0.83 1.13
N ASP A 53 -11.42 -0.82 0.71
CA ASP A 53 -12.53 -1.11 1.61
C ASP A 53 -12.39 -2.54 2.16
N GLY A 54 -12.61 -2.70 3.47
CA GLY A 54 -12.44 -3.98 4.16
C GLY A 54 -10.98 -4.43 4.34
N PHE A 55 -9.98 -3.61 3.97
CA PHE A 55 -8.56 -3.97 4.14
C PHE A 55 -8.22 -4.33 5.60
N CYS A 56 -8.79 -3.62 6.57
CA CYS A 56 -8.58 -3.89 8.00
C CYS A 56 -9.63 -4.81 8.62
N GLY A 57 -10.42 -5.51 7.80
CA GLY A 57 -11.46 -6.41 8.27
C GLY A 57 -12.67 -5.69 8.91
N PRO A 58 -13.46 -6.40 9.75
CA PRO A 58 -13.24 -7.79 10.14
C PRO A 58 -13.51 -8.77 8.99
N SER A 59 -12.68 -9.81 8.88
CA SER A 59 -12.90 -10.95 7.99
C SER A 59 -12.58 -12.25 8.74
N ALA A 60 -12.83 -13.41 8.11
CA ALA A 60 -12.48 -14.71 8.71
C ALA A 60 -10.98 -14.84 9.04
N SER A 61 -10.12 -14.04 8.39
CA SER A 61 -8.67 -14.09 8.55
C SER A 61 -8.03 -12.79 9.05
N ILE A 62 -8.78 -11.70 9.21
CA ILE A 62 -8.25 -10.37 9.59
C ILE A 62 -9.07 -9.84 10.78
N GLY A 63 -8.39 -9.59 11.90
CA GLY A 63 -8.98 -9.01 13.11
C GLY A 63 -8.93 -7.49 13.16
N GLY A 64 -7.98 -6.88 12.44
CA GLY A 64 -7.80 -5.43 12.39
C GLY A 64 -6.56 -5.02 11.62
N CYS A 65 -6.18 -3.75 11.77
CA CYS A 65 -4.88 -3.23 11.38
C CYS A 65 -4.18 -2.53 12.54
N ASP A 66 -2.86 -2.70 12.62
CA ASP A 66 -2.00 -1.78 13.35
C ASP A 66 -1.48 -0.71 12.39
N VAL A 67 -1.25 0.50 12.92
CA VAL A 67 -0.76 1.64 12.16
C VAL A 67 0.53 2.16 12.78
N VAL A 68 1.57 2.29 11.96
CA VAL A 68 2.84 2.93 12.34
C VAL A 68 3.02 4.18 11.49
N ILE A 69 3.25 5.32 12.14
CA ILE A 69 3.32 6.63 11.52
C ILE A 69 4.70 7.23 11.77
N GLU A 70 5.36 7.65 10.70
CA GLU A 70 6.63 8.36 10.73
C GLU A 70 6.50 9.67 9.96
N ASN A 71 7.13 10.74 10.44
CA ASN A 71 7.38 11.93 9.63
C ASN A 71 8.83 11.92 9.16
N PHE A 72 9.05 11.92 7.85
CA PHE A 72 10.37 11.86 7.24
C PHE A 72 10.48 12.84 6.08
N TYR A 73 11.44 13.77 6.13
CA TYR A 73 11.61 14.86 5.15
C TYR A 73 10.30 15.56 4.77
N ASP A 74 9.55 15.96 5.78
CA ASP A 74 8.27 16.64 5.61
C ASP A 74 7.19 15.82 4.87
N SER A 75 7.34 14.49 4.85
CA SER A 75 6.31 13.57 4.37
C SER A 75 5.83 12.70 5.52
N TRP A 76 4.54 12.38 5.50
CA TRP A 76 3.98 11.38 6.40
C TRP A 76 4.08 10.01 5.74
N ARG A 77 4.74 9.07 6.39
CA ARG A 77 4.84 7.67 5.97
C ARG A 77 4.01 6.83 6.92
N ILE A 78 2.94 6.24 6.41
CA ILE A 78 1.98 5.48 7.18
C ILE A 78 2.05 4.03 6.73
N TYR A 79 2.47 3.15 7.62
CA TYR A 79 2.46 1.72 7.44
C TYR A 79 1.20 1.15 8.09
N VAL A 80 0.34 0.52 7.30
CA VAL A 80 -0.88 -0.14 7.77
C VAL A 80 -0.68 -1.63 7.59
N HIS A 81 -0.71 -2.39 8.69
CA HIS A 81 -0.46 -3.83 8.67
C HIS A 81 -1.64 -4.58 9.27
N GLN A 82 -2.20 -5.49 8.49
CA GLN A 82 -3.23 -6.40 8.99
C GLN A 82 -2.69 -7.27 10.11
N TYR A 83 -3.55 -7.54 11.09
CA TYR A 83 -3.28 -8.53 12.12
C TYR A 83 -4.45 -9.51 12.27
N ARG A 84 -4.13 -10.67 12.82
CA ARG A 84 -5.07 -11.63 13.39
C ARG A 84 -5.08 -11.49 14.90
N GLU A 85 -6.26 -11.61 15.49
CA GLU A 85 -6.39 -11.70 16.94
C GLU A 85 -5.86 -13.04 17.43
N ARG A 86 -4.95 -12.99 18.42
CA ARG A 86 -4.55 -14.13 19.25
C ARG A 86 -4.87 -13.80 20.70
N PRO A 87 -4.95 -14.80 21.60
CA PRO A 87 -5.07 -14.53 23.02
C PRO A 87 -3.95 -13.59 23.50
N LYS A 88 -4.34 -12.33 23.80
CA LYS A 88 -3.48 -11.25 24.29
C LYS A 88 -2.40 -10.74 23.32
N ALA A 89 -2.52 -11.00 22.02
CA ALA A 89 -1.53 -10.53 21.05
C ALA A 89 -2.13 -10.37 19.65
N HIS A 90 -1.51 -9.50 18.85
CA HIS A 90 -1.73 -9.41 17.42
C HIS A 90 -0.73 -10.34 16.71
N ASP A 91 -1.21 -11.08 15.70
CA ASP A 91 -0.40 -11.96 14.85
C ASP A 91 -0.42 -11.44 13.42
N TRP A 92 0.73 -10.95 12.96
CA TRP A 92 0.91 -10.36 11.64
C TRP A 92 1.42 -11.34 10.59
N ALA A 93 1.70 -12.59 10.99
CA ALA A 93 2.35 -13.56 10.12
C ALA A 93 1.47 -13.89 8.90
N ALA A 94 2.08 -13.78 7.72
CA ALA A 94 1.44 -14.03 6.44
C ALA A 94 0.21 -13.16 6.12
N LEU A 95 0.10 -11.97 6.72
CA LEU A 95 -0.93 -10.97 6.39
C LEU A 95 -0.36 -9.79 5.60
N THR A 96 -1.21 -9.21 4.75
CA THR A 96 -0.79 -8.11 3.86
C THR A 96 -0.63 -6.80 4.64
N HIS A 97 0.17 -5.92 4.07
CA HIS A 97 0.41 -4.57 4.57
C HIS A 97 0.26 -3.57 3.43
N THR A 98 0.33 -2.29 3.74
CA THR A 98 0.39 -1.25 2.73
C THR A 98 1.08 -0.02 3.29
N TYR A 99 1.78 0.70 2.42
CA TYR A 99 2.33 2.00 2.74
C TYR A 99 1.50 3.08 2.06
N VAL A 100 1.09 4.10 2.82
CA VAL A 100 0.58 5.36 2.28
C VAL A 100 1.58 6.44 2.63
N ILE A 101 1.99 7.21 1.63
CA ILE A 101 2.91 8.33 1.79
C ILE A 101 2.15 9.60 1.41
N LEU A 102 2.07 10.55 2.33
CA LEU A 102 1.40 11.83 2.15
C LEU A 102 2.41 12.97 2.22
N ASP A 103 2.14 14.04 1.50
CA ASP A 103 2.80 15.32 1.69
C ASP A 103 2.35 15.98 3.02
N PRO A 104 2.91 17.15 3.41
CA PRO A 104 2.60 17.78 4.69
C PRO A 104 1.14 18.25 4.83
N VAL A 105 0.40 18.37 3.72
CA VAL A 105 -0.98 18.88 3.70
C VAL A 105 -2.00 17.78 3.43
N GLY A 106 -1.55 16.56 3.10
CA GLY A 106 -2.39 15.38 2.95
C GLY A 106 -2.64 14.92 1.52
N ASN A 107 -1.93 15.45 0.52
CA ASN A 107 -1.95 14.84 -0.82
C ASN A 107 -1.18 13.53 -0.80
N CYS A 108 -1.66 12.56 -1.56
CA CYS A 108 -0.97 11.29 -1.72
C CYS A 108 0.24 11.42 -2.65
N LEU A 109 1.41 11.10 -2.11
CA LEU A 109 2.64 10.93 -2.88
C LEU A 109 2.71 9.51 -3.44
N ALA A 110 2.39 8.50 -2.63
CA ALA A 110 2.32 7.11 -3.03
C ALA A 110 1.33 6.30 -2.17
N ASN A 111 0.63 5.35 -2.78
CA ASN A 111 -0.15 4.32 -2.10
C ASN A 111 0.33 2.96 -2.61
N ILE A 112 1.21 2.35 -1.83
CA ILE A 112 1.97 1.17 -2.22
C ILE A 112 1.24 -0.05 -1.67
N PRO A 113 0.64 -0.91 -2.52
CA PRO A 113 0.15 -2.20 -2.06
C PRO A 113 1.32 -3.00 -1.50
N GLY A 114 1.15 -3.65 -0.35
CA GLY A 114 2.15 -4.58 0.14
C GLY A 114 2.09 -5.88 -0.65
N THR A 115 3.25 -6.52 -0.76
CA THR A 115 3.36 -7.87 -1.31
C THR A 115 2.49 -8.83 -0.51
N GLU A 116 1.70 -9.65 -1.21
CA GLU A 116 1.04 -10.79 -0.58
C GLU A 116 2.10 -11.69 0.05
N PRO A 117 1.93 -12.13 1.32
CA PRO A 117 2.79 -13.15 1.88
C PRO A 117 2.53 -14.48 1.18
N GLY A 118 3.31 -14.76 0.13
CA GLY A 118 3.16 -15.97 -0.68
C GLY A 118 3.22 -15.76 -2.18
N ALA A 119 3.36 -14.52 -2.68
CA ALA A 119 3.71 -14.34 -4.09
C ALA A 119 5.04 -15.08 -4.37
N PRO A 120 5.09 -16.05 -5.31
CA PRO A 120 6.34 -16.70 -5.66
C PRO A 120 7.33 -15.63 -6.15
N ARG A 121 8.56 -15.67 -5.62
CA ARG A 121 9.67 -14.88 -6.13
C ARG A 121 10.05 -15.33 -7.53
#